data_AF-A0A7R8X0R0-F1
#
_entry.id   AF-A0A7R8X0R0-F1
#
_cell.length_a   1.000
_cell.length_b   1.000
_cell.length_c   1.000
_cell.angle_alpha   90.00
_cell.angle_beta   90.00
_cell.angle_gamma   90.00
#
_symmetry.space_group_name_H-M   'P 1'
#
loop_
_entity.id
_entity.type
_entity.pdbx_description
1 polymer ?
#
loop_
_entity_poly.entity_id
_entity_poly.type
_entity_poly.pdbx_seq_one_letter_code
_entity_poly.pdbx_strand_id
1 'polypeptide(L)'
;MGNSNSSGGKLGSSEPLPAPLGVNTPTSGSQEPHPSLLFPPSPAAESFASQVGPGTGSEPHVHIHESPSESSTLNPGSIEDIHKKCKDVFPLAFEGGRLLVQKPLSSHFQIAHALTLGSPDMSGYKFQATYAGTKQFSPNEAYPILMGEVDASGSLNANIIHQFTRELRTRLVAQLEGFGKKTGGNAAQGTMEYFGRDYTATCTLANIDLKRSSGVMILQYLQAVGRVGSSQLPLDLGAELVYQRDARIPGGQIALISISGRLSGKDWVASGTLGGPGIHATFYQKASEQLQIGVEMDANLRLQDTTTTIGYQADLPKAGLVYKGSFDSNWTCCAMLEKKLQPLPFTLALSGKLNHKKGNFGVGIGLIIG
;
A
#
# COMPACT_ATOMS: atom_id res chain seq x y z
N MET A 1 -31.74 65.16 -58.86
CA MET A 1 -32.04 63.77 -59.25
C MET A 1 -31.95 62.91 -58.00
N GLY A 2 -33.02 62.19 -57.66
CA GLY A 2 -33.06 61.28 -56.49
C GLY A 2 -34.36 61.42 -55.71
N ASN A 3 -35.42 60.82 -56.23
CA ASN A 3 -36.77 60.83 -55.62
C ASN A 3 -36.92 59.72 -54.57
N SER A 4 -37.50 60.13 -53.45
CA SER A 4 -38.34 59.43 -52.46
C SER A 4 -38.71 57.96 -52.68
N ASN A 5 -38.74 57.18 -51.58
CA ASN A 5 -39.95 56.41 -51.28
C ASN A 5 -40.22 56.22 -49.78
N SER A 6 -41.51 56.18 -49.47
CA SER A 6 -42.16 56.51 -48.21
C SER A 6 -42.54 55.32 -47.33
N SER A 7 -42.73 55.67 -46.06
CA SER A 7 -43.41 55.01 -44.95
C SER A 7 -44.65 54.16 -45.25
N GLY A 8 -44.86 53.13 -44.41
CA GLY A 8 -46.19 52.55 -44.17
C GLY A 8 -46.14 51.39 -43.18
N GLY A 9 -46.50 51.62 -41.93
CA GLY A 9 -46.78 50.56 -40.94
C GLY A 9 -48.29 50.41 -40.70
N LYS A 10 -48.75 49.18 -40.47
CA LYS A 10 -49.93 48.86 -39.64
C LYS A 10 -49.92 47.39 -39.20
N LEU A 11 -50.32 47.20 -37.94
CA LEU A 11 -50.58 45.98 -37.16
C LEU A 11 -51.52 45.00 -37.91
N GLY A 12 -51.62 43.68 -37.66
CA GLY A 12 -51.18 42.80 -36.58
C GLY A 12 -52.31 41.81 -36.24
N SER A 13 -52.11 40.52 -36.53
CA SER A 13 -52.75 39.27 -36.01
C SER A 13 -52.50 38.15 -37.04
N SER A 14 -52.12 36.90 -36.78
CA SER A 14 -51.60 36.14 -35.63
C SER A 14 -51.38 34.70 -36.16
N GLU A 15 -50.12 34.23 -36.19
CA GLU A 15 -49.62 32.82 -36.25
C GLU A 15 -50.03 31.87 -37.40
N PRO A 16 -49.08 31.07 -37.95
CA PRO A 16 -48.39 30.00 -37.21
C PRO A 16 -46.85 30.10 -37.18
N LEU A 17 -46.27 29.73 -36.03
CA LEU A 17 -44.85 29.59 -35.75
C LEU A 17 -44.12 28.59 -36.67
N PRO A 18 -42.97 28.95 -37.27
CA PRO A 18 -42.03 27.98 -37.84
C PRO A 18 -40.91 27.61 -36.86
N ALA A 19 -40.36 26.41 -37.05
CA ALA A 19 -39.39 25.68 -36.23
C ALA A 19 -38.06 26.41 -35.91
N PRO A 20 -37.33 26.00 -34.86
CA PRO A 20 -35.91 26.26 -34.75
C PRO A 20 -35.05 25.01 -35.05
N LEU A 21 -34.30 25.14 -36.14
CA LEU A 21 -32.86 24.91 -36.28
C LEU A 21 -32.13 24.00 -35.27
N GLY A 22 -31.59 22.90 -35.80
CA GLY A 22 -30.17 22.54 -35.74
C GLY A 22 -29.50 22.44 -34.35
N VAL A 23 -29.37 21.20 -33.88
CA VAL A 23 -28.53 20.81 -32.74
C VAL A 23 -27.07 21.22 -33.00
N ASN A 24 -26.60 22.25 -32.29
CA ASN A 24 -25.20 22.61 -32.16
C ASN A 24 -24.75 22.39 -30.71
N THR A 25 -23.72 21.57 -30.57
CA THR A 25 -22.89 21.30 -29.40
C THR A 25 -22.26 22.57 -28.81
N PRO A 26 -22.30 22.79 -27.48
CA PRO A 26 -21.35 23.65 -26.80
C PRO A 26 -20.30 22.82 -26.03
N THR A 27 -19.05 23.02 -26.45
CA THR A 27 -17.79 23.00 -25.69
C THR A 27 -17.89 22.75 -24.17
N SER A 28 -17.32 21.63 -23.71
CA SER A 28 -17.05 21.36 -22.30
C SER A 28 -15.81 22.13 -21.83
N GLY A 29 -16.01 23.14 -20.99
CA GLY A 29 -14.96 23.64 -20.10
C GLY A 29 -14.65 22.61 -19.03
N SER A 30 -13.37 22.29 -18.91
CA SER A 30 -12.74 21.44 -17.89
C SER A 30 -13.05 21.90 -16.46
N GLN A 31 -13.79 21.09 -15.71
CA GLN A 31 -13.97 21.23 -14.27
C GLN A 31 -13.32 20.01 -13.59
N GLU A 32 -12.32 20.28 -12.76
CA GLU A 32 -11.46 19.32 -12.06
C GLU A 32 -12.26 18.40 -11.11
N PRO A 33 -11.96 17.08 -11.04
CA PRO A 33 -12.40 16.24 -9.93
C PRO A 33 -11.35 16.24 -8.80
N HIS A 34 -11.73 16.78 -7.64
CA HIS A 34 -10.99 16.72 -6.37
C HIS A 34 -11.18 15.36 -5.64
N PRO A 35 -10.30 15.00 -4.67
CA PRO A 35 -9.69 13.67 -4.58
C PRO A 35 -10.38 12.66 -3.64
N SER A 36 -10.31 11.39 -4.07
CA SER A 36 -9.93 10.16 -3.35
C SER A 36 -10.51 9.88 -1.95
N LEU A 37 -11.48 8.96 -1.89
CA LEU A 37 -11.80 8.17 -0.71
C LEU A 37 -10.68 7.12 -0.49
N LEU A 38 -10.13 7.05 0.73
CA LEU A 38 -8.95 6.27 1.21
C LEU A 38 -9.02 4.77 0.86
N PHE A 39 -7.95 4.05 0.43
CA PHE A 39 -6.59 3.78 0.98
C PHE A 39 -5.64 3.24 -0.14
N PRO A 40 -4.31 2.94 0.03
CA PRO A 40 -3.26 3.31 1.02
C PRO A 40 -1.90 3.76 0.33
N PRO A 41 -0.73 3.85 1.01
CA PRO A 41 0.09 2.64 1.22
C PRO A 41 0.86 2.55 2.55
N SER A 42 0.80 1.37 3.18
CA SER A 42 2.01 0.62 3.52
C SER A 42 1.66 -0.88 3.42
N PRO A 43 2.53 -1.69 2.83
CA PRO A 43 3.82 -1.99 3.45
C PRO A 43 4.99 -1.62 2.53
N ALA A 44 5.66 -0.51 2.86
CA ALA A 44 7.06 -0.30 2.44
C ALA A 44 8.03 -0.32 3.64
N ALA A 45 7.52 -0.60 4.85
CA ALA A 45 8.32 -0.61 6.07
C ALA A 45 8.69 -2.02 6.57
N GLU A 46 8.15 -3.09 5.99
CA GLU A 46 8.33 -4.45 6.53
C GLU A 46 9.48 -5.23 5.90
N SER A 47 10.11 -4.72 4.84
CA SER A 47 11.28 -5.36 4.22
C SER A 47 12.62 -5.03 4.90
N PHE A 48 12.63 -4.21 5.96
CA PHE A 48 13.87 -3.77 6.62
C PHE A 48 14.20 -4.50 7.93
N ALA A 49 13.30 -5.33 8.46
CA ALA A 49 13.53 -6.04 9.72
C ALA A 49 14.49 -7.26 9.61
N SER A 50 14.89 -7.68 8.41
CA SER A 50 15.72 -8.89 8.21
C SER A 50 17.22 -8.63 7.99
N GLN A 51 17.76 -7.45 8.35
CA GLN A 51 19.21 -7.18 8.27
C GLN A 51 19.81 -6.70 9.60
N VAL A 52 19.50 -7.41 10.69
CA VAL A 52 20.33 -7.38 11.90
C VAL A 52 21.01 -8.73 12.03
N GLY A 53 22.20 -8.85 11.45
CA GLY A 53 23.12 -9.96 11.67
C GLY A 53 24.38 -9.47 12.40
N PRO A 54 24.88 -10.17 13.43
CA PRO A 54 26.11 -9.80 14.12
C PRO A 54 27.34 -10.17 13.29
N GLY A 55 28.33 -9.26 13.25
CA GLY A 55 29.60 -9.47 12.56
C GLY A 55 30.65 -10.19 13.40
N THR A 56 31.36 -11.08 12.70
CA THR A 56 32.75 -11.58 12.88
C THR A 56 33.08 -12.61 13.97
N GLY A 57 33.47 -13.82 13.51
CA GLY A 57 34.40 -14.73 14.21
C GLY A 57 34.16 -16.24 14.00
N SER A 58 34.92 -16.86 13.10
CA SER A 58 35.27 -18.30 12.95
C SER A 58 34.17 -19.34 12.62
N GLU A 59 34.29 -19.97 11.44
CA GLU A 59 33.72 -21.28 11.07
C GLU A 59 34.31 -22.42 11.94
N PRO A 60 33.57 -23.50 12.26
CA PRO A 60 33.23 -24.54 11.28
C PRO A 60 31.77 -25.09 11.33
N HIS A 61 31.31 -25.51 10.14
CA HIS A 61 30.19 -26.41 9.81
C HIS A 61 29.29 -26.96 10.94
N VAL A 62 28.02 -26.55 10.95
CA VAL A 62 26.87 -27.39 11.35
C VAL A 62 25.69 -27.08 10.42
N HIS A 63 25.14 -28.12 9.77
CA HIS A 63 23.87 -28.07 9.04
C HIS A 63 22.75 -27.57 9.97
N ILE A 64 22.09 -26.47 9.65
CA ILE A 64 20.81 -26.09 10.28
C ILE A 64 19.76 -25.95 9.18
N HIS A 65 18.98 -27.02 9.06
CA HIS A 65 17.63 -27.01 8.54
C HIS A 65 16.79 -26.21 9.55
N GLU A 66 16.44 -24.97 9.25
CA GLU A 66 15.44 -24.22 10.03
C GLU A 66 14.34 -23.73 9.09
N SER A 67 13.45 -24.67 8.77
CA SER A 67 12.02 -24.38 8.78
C SER A 67 11.70 -23.65 10.08
N PRO A 68 11.02 -22.49 10.05
CA PRO A 68 10.57 -21.87 11.30
C PRO A 68 9.71 -22.92 12.01
N SER A 69 10.16 -23.29 13.21
CA SER A 69 9.50 -24.23 14.08
C SER A 69 8.08 -23.76 14.36
N GLU A 70 7.13 -24.41 13.69
CA GLU A 70 5.73 -24.48 14.09
C GLU A 70 5.66 -25.03 15.52
N SER A 71 5.77 -24.14 16.50
CA SER A 71 5.45 -24.45 17.88
C SER A 71 4.57 -23.36 18.46
N SER A 72 3.25 -23.58 18.33
CA SER A 72 2.20 -23.13 19.26
C SER A 72 1.77 -21.65 19.28
N THR A 73 1.64 -20.99 18.13
CA THR A 73 0.73 -19.84 18.05
C THR A 73 -0.47 -20.21 17.18
N LEU A 74 -1.60 -20.53 17.84
CA LEU A 74 -2.93 -20.62 17.19
C LEU A 74 -3.37 -19.28 16.57
N ASN A 75 -2.64 -18.20 16.82
CA ASN A 75 -3.03 -16.86 16.44
C ASN A 75 -2.89 -16.66 14.91
N PRO A 76 -3.94 -16.22 14.21
CA PRO A 76 -3.92 -15.97 12.77
C PRO A 76 -3.12 -14.72 12.34
N GLY A 77 -2.67 -13.87 13.26
CA GLY A 77 -2.02 -12.58 12.94
C GLY A 77 -3.04 -11.47 12.67
N SER A 78 -2.59 -10.34 12.12
CA SER A 78 -3.45 -9.18 11.85
C SER A 78 -4.25 -9.36 10.55
N ILE A 79 -5.42 -8.71 10.46
CA ILE A 79 -6.22 -8.70 9.23
C ILE A 79 -5.46 -8.00 8.08
N GLU A 80 -4.58 -7.05 8.41
CA GLU A 80 -3.73 -6.33 7.45
C GLU A 80 -2.78 -7.28 6.71
N ASP A 81 -2.38 -8.38 7.35
CA ASP A 81 -1.47 -9.39 6.80
C ASP A 81 -2.18 -10.43 5.91
N ILE A 82 -3.52 -10.41 5.80
CA ILE A 82 -4.29 -11.43 5.05
C ILE A 82 -3.89 -11.51 3.57
N HIS A 83 -3.59 -10.37 2.96
CA HIS A 83 -3.21 -10.28 1.54
C HIS A 83 -1.70 -10.13 1.33
N LYS A 84 -0.93 -9.96 2.41
CA LYS A 84 0.50 -9.62 2.38
C LYS A 84 1.33 -10.65 1.61
N LYS A 85 1.11 -11.94 1.85
CA LYS A 85 1.83 -13.02 1.13
C LYS A 85 1.69 -12.93 -0.39
N CYS A 86 0.52 -12.54 -0.90
CA CYS A 86 0.32 -12.36 -2.34
C CYS A 86 0.97 -11.05 -2.82
N LYS A 87 0.78 -9.96 -2.07
CA LYS A 87 1.33 -8.64 -2.40
C LYS A 87 2.86 -8.62 -2.45
N ASP A 88 3.52 -9.36 -1.57
CA ASP A 88 4.99 -9.45 -1.52
C ASP A 88 5.59 -10.09 -2.78
N VAL A 89 4.84 -10.91 -3.53
CA VAL A 89 5.28 -11.53 -4.79
C VAL A 89 5.32 -10.51 -5.93
N PHE A 90 4.50 -9.46 -5.87
CA PHE A 90 4.41 -8.48 -6.95
C PHE A 90 5.63 -7.53 -6.97
N PRO A 91 6.06 -7.09 -8.18
CA PRO A 91 7.13 -6.12 -8.32
C PRO A 91 6.68 -4.72 -7.86
N LEU A 92 7.49 -4.07 -7.04
CA LEU A 92 7.34 -2.64 -6.70
C LEU A 92 8.01 -1.80 -7.79
N ALA A 93 7.32 -1.65 -8.92
CA ALA A 93 7.88 -0.95 -10.06
C ALA A 93 8.11 0.55 -9.77
N PHE A 94 9.25 1.08 -10.21
CA PHE A 94 9.61 2.49 -10.08
C PHE A 94 10.19 3.01 -11.40
N GLU A 95 10.13 4.32 -11.58
CA GLU A 95 10.63 5.01 -12.76
C GLU A 95 11.73 6.00 -12.36
N GLY A 96 12.72 6.17 -13.23
CA GLY A 96 13.85 7.07 -13.02
C GLY A 96 15.01 6.46 -12.21
N GLY A 97 15.94 7.32 -11.80
CA GLY A 97 17.06 6.95 -10.96
C GLY A 97 16.67 6.89 -9.48
N ARG A 98 17.01 5.81 -8.76
CA ARG A 98 16.87 5.74 -7.30
C ARG A 98 18.22 5.40 -6.67
N LEU A 99 18.69 6.19 -5.73
CA LEU A 99 19.88 5.89 -4.96
C LEU A 99 19.48 5.80 -3.49
N LEU A 100 19.65 4.64 -2.88
CA LEU A 100 19.40 4.40 -1.47
C LEU A 100 20.73 4.07 -0.80
N VAL A 101 21.20 4.95 0.08
CA VAL A 101 22.42 4.74 0.86
C VAL A 101 22.03 4.53 2.30
N GLN A 102 22.16 3.30 2.78
CA GLN A 102 21.93 2.91 4.15
C GLN A 102 23.27 2.78 4.86
N LYS A 103 23.36 3.39 6.04
CA LYS A 103 24.54 3.35 6.87
C LYS A 103 24.12 2.97 8.29
N PRO A 104 24.39 1.72 8.73
CA PRO A 104 24.25 1.38 10.13
C PRO A 104 25.34 2.11 10.92
N LEU A 105 24.95 2.99 11.83
CA LEU A 105 25.89 3.69 12.72
C LEU A 105 26.13 2.92 14.01
N SER A 106 25.14 2.14 14.45
CA SER A 106 25.25 1.21 15.57
C SER A 106 24.23 0.08 15.41
N SER A 107 24.27 -0.92 16.30
CA SER A 107 23.25 -1.99 16.34
C SER A 107 21.82 -1.45 16.56
N HIS A 108 21.69 -0.26 17.13
CA HIS A 108 20.41 0.34 17.48
C HIS A 108 20.01 1.49 16.57
N PHE A 109 20.92 1.99 15.72
CA PHE A 109 20.70 3.22 14.97
C PHE A 109 21.22 3.11 13.55
N GLN A 110 20.31 3.33 12.61
CA GLN A 110 20.57 3.28 11.18
C GLN A 110 20.08 4.58 10.54
N ILE A 111 20.88 5.10 9.62
CA ILE A 111 20.51 6.24 8.79
C ILE A 111 20.40 5.74 7.36
N ALA A 112 19.40 6.22 6.62
CA ALA A 112 19.28 6.00 5.20
C ALA A 112 19.06 7.32 4.45
N HIS A 113 19.72 7.47 3.33
CA HIS A 113 19.56 8.57 2.39
C HIS A 113 18.94 8.02 1.11
N ALA A 114 17.74 8.46 0.77
CA ALA A 114 17.04 8.05 -0.43
C ALA A 114 16.93 9.24 -1.38
N LEU A 115 17.68 9.19 -2.48
CA LEU A 115 17.58 10.14 -3.58
C LEU A 115 16.78 9.50 -4.70
N THR A 116 15.67 10.12 -5.09
CA THR A 116 14.89 9.74 -6.26
C THR A 116 15.05 10.82 -7.31
N LEU A 117 15.37 10.43 -8.53
CA LEU A 117 15.59 11.26 -9.71
C LEU A 117 14.59 10.79 -10.77
N GLY A 118 13.64 11.63 -11.15
CA GLY A 118 12.60 11.28 -12.11
C GLY A 118 11.99 12.52 -12.74
N SER A 119 10.67 12.51 -12.94
CA SER A 119 9.95 13.74 -13.29
C SER A 119 10.09 14.80 -12.16
N PRO A 120 9.87 16.09 -12.45
CA PRO A 120 9.96 17.17 -11.46
C PRO A 120 9.11 16.93 -10.20
N ASP A 121 7.98 16.22 -10.34
CA ASP A 121 7.08 15.89 -9.23
C ASP A 121 7.52 14.66 -8.41
N MET A 122 8.39 13.81 -8.97
CA MET A 122 8.88 12.58 -8.34
C MET A 122 10.33 12.68 -7.84
N SER A 123 11.03 13.74 -8.25
CA SER A 123 12.41 13.98 -7.85
C SER A 123 12.46 14.57 -6.45
N GLY A 124 13.22 13.93 -5.56
CA GLY A 124 13.26 14.33 -4.17
C GLY A 124 14.37 13.64 -3.40
N TYR A 125 14.73 14.26 -2.29
CA TYR A 125 15.68 13.70 -1.34
C TYR A 125 14.98 13.46 -0.02
N LYS A 126 15.05 12.21 0.44
CA LYS A 126 14.47 11.75 1.69
C LYS A 126 15.57 11.29 2.62
N PHE A 127 15.59 11.89 3.80
CA PHE A 127 16.42 11.46 4.90
C PHE A 127 15.60 10.58 5.84
N GLN A 128 16.06 9.36 6.08
CA GLN A 128 15.42 8.39 6.98
C GLN A 128 16.36 8.08 8.14
N ALA A 129 15.81 8.06 9.35
CA ALA A 129 16.51 7.62 10.55
C ALA A 129 15.66 6.58 11.27
N THR A 130 16.27 5.45 11.60
CA THR A 130 15.62 4.34 12.29
C THR A 130 16.39 4.05 13.57
N TYR A 131 15.68 4.04 14.69
CA TYR A 131 16.18 3.61 15.99
C TYR A 131 15.42 2.36 16.45
N ALA A 132 16.16 1.31 16.77
CA ALA A 132 15.63 0.10 17.40
C ALA A 132 16.10 0.06 18.85
N GLY A 133 15.16 0.00 19.79
CA GLY A 133 15.43 -0.04 21.21
C GLY A 133 16.11 -1.33 21.68
N THR A 134 16.25 -1.46 23.00
CA THR A 134 16.93 -2.60 23.64
C THR A 134 15.97 -3.64 24.21
N LYS A 135 14.66 -3.35 24.31
CA LYS A 135 13.68 -4.30 24.86
C LYS A 135 13.32 -5.32 23.79
N GLN A 136 13.87 -6.52 23.90
CA GLN A 136 13.57 -7.63 23.00
C GLN A 136 12.52 -8.54 23.64
N PHE A 137 11.35 -8.65 23.01
CA PHE A 137 10.31 -9.61 23.40
C PHE A 137 10.40 -10.91 22.59
N SER A 138 11.04 -10.85 21.43
CA SER A 138 11.31 -11.98 20.51
C SER A 138 12.78 -11.90 20.07
N PRO A 139 13.47 -13.03 19.78
CA PRO A 139 14.86 -13.04 19.33
C PRO A 139 15.14 -12.15 18.11
N ASN A 140 14.11 -11.86 17.30
CA ASN A 140 14.21 -11.08 16.07
C ASN A 140 13.59 -9.67 16.16
N GLU A 141 12.99 -9.28 17.29
CA GLU A 141 12.27 -7.99 17.38
C GLU A 141 12.70 -7.20 18.62
N ALA A 142 13.17 -5.98 18.38
CA ALA A 142 13.61 -5.05 19.40
C ALA A 142 12.72 -3.80 19.41
N TYR A 143 12.18 -3.46 20.59
CA TYR A 143 11.25 -2.35 20.78
C TYR A 143 11.79 -1.31 21.79
N PRO A 144 11.35 -0.04 21.72
CA PRO A 144 10.55 0.57 20.64
C PRO A 144 11.33 0.68 19.31
N ILE A 145 10.61 0.65 18.20
CA ILE A 145 11.13 1.01 16.87
C ILE A 145 10.64 2.42 16.56
N LEU A 146 11.56 3.36 16.39
CA LEU A 146 11.27 4.73 15.99
C LEU A 146 11.81 4.93 14.58
N MET A 147 10.97 5.35 13.66
CA MET A 147 11.34 5.67 12.28
C MET A 147 10.91 7.09 12.00
N GLY A 148 11.83 7.90 11.47
CA GLY A 148 11.55 9.25 11.01
C GLY A 148 12.04 9.43 9.58
N GLU A 149 11.20 9.96 8.70
CA GLU A 149 11.53 10.34 7.34
C GLU A 149 11.24 11.82 7.14
N VAL A 150 12.22 12.56 6.61
CA VAL A 150 12.07 13.96 6.22
C VAL A 150 12.37 14.07 4.74
N ASP A 151 11.43 14.65 3.99
CA ASP A 151 11.61 14.99 2.58
C ASP A 151 12.12 16.42 2.40
N ALA A 152 12.78 16.70 1.27
CA ALA A 152 13.33 18.02 0.93
C ALA A 152 12.25 19.13 0.88
N SER A 153 10.99 18.75 0.67
CA SER A 153 9.82 19.65 0.71
C SER A 153 9.41 20.09 2.11
N GLY A 154 10.03 19.54 3.16
CA GLY A 154 9.69 19.81 4.56
C GLY A 154 8.53 18.97 5.09
N SER A 155 8.16 17.90 4.39
CA SER A 155 7.23 16.89 4.88
C SER A 155 7.95 15.91 5.80
N LEU A 156 7.40 15.70 7.00
CA LEU A 156 7.92 14.80 8.03
C LEU A 156 6.93 13.64 8.22
N ASN A 157 7.43 12.41 8.11
CA ASN A 157 6.71 11.20 8.49
C ASN A 157 7.42 10.54 9.68
N ALA A 158 6.71 10.35 10.78
CA ALA A 158 7.21 9.67 11.96
C ALA A 158 6.35 8.44 12.24
N ASN A 159 6.99 7.29 12.47
CA ASN A 159 6.34 6.04 12.79
C ASN A 159 7.01 5.43 14.03
N ILE A 160 6.22 5.22 15.07
CA ILE A 160 6.64 4.73 16.37
C ILE A 160 5.90 3.43 16.62
N ILE A 161 6.63 2.33 16.75
CA ILE A 161 6.07 1.03 17.09
C ILE A 161 6.60 0.64 18.46
N HIS A 162 5.69 0.44 19.41
CA HIS A 162 6.01 -0.01 20.75
C HIS A 162 5.12 -1.16 21.17
N GLN A 163 5.76 -2.23 21.65
CA GLN A 163 5.07 -3.36 22.25
C GLN A 163 5.13 -3.19 23.77
N PHE A 164 3.98 -2.90 24.39
CA PHE A 164 3.89 -2.67 25.84
C PHE A 164 3.91 -4.01 26.60
N THR A 165 3.22 -5.01 26.08
CA THR A 165 3.18 -6.39 26.59
C THR A 165 3.33 -7.36 25.42
N ARG A 166 3.60 -8.65 25.68
CA ARG A 166 3.69 -9.67 24.62
C ARG A 166 2.45 -9.73 23.73
N GLU A 167 1.30 -9.32 24.27
CA GLU A 167 0.00 -9.40 23.62
C GLU A 167 -0.48 -8.03 23.11
N LEU A 168 0.12 -6.91 23.50
CA LEU A 168 -0.33 -5.57 23.09
C LEU A 168 0.78 -4.81 22.35
N ARG A 169 0.55 -4.57 21.06
CA ARG A 169 1.38 -3.72 20.20
C ARG A 169 0.65 -2.41 19.91
N THR A 170 1.39 -1.31 19.91
CA THR A 170 0.88 0.01 19.55
C THR A 170 1.77 0.60 18.47
N ARG A 171 1.14 1.19 17.47
CA ARG A 171 1.78 1.85 16.35
C ARG A 171 1.21 3.26 16.22
N LEU A 172 2.07 4.26 16.24
CA LEU A 172 1.71 5.66 16.06
C LEU A 172 2.37 6.17 14.80
N VAL A 173 1.60 6.70 13.86
CA VAL A 173 2.08 7.29 12.61
C VAL A 173 1.65 8.74 12.57
N ALA A 174 2.59 9.66 12.42
CA ALA A 174 2.34 11.08 12.26
C ALA A 174 2.94 11.55 10.93
N GLN A 175 2.14 12.24 10.13
CA GLN A 175 2.54 12.86 8.88
C GLN A 175 2.24 14.35 8.98
N LEU A 176 3.30 15.15 8.86
CA LEU A 176 3.24 16.60 8.89
C LEU A 176 3.72 17.11 7.54
N GLU A 177 2.85 17.81 6.81
CA GLU A 177 3.20 18.40 5.53
C GLU A 177 3.45 19.90 5.68
N GLY A 178 4.68 20.33 5.37
CA GLY A 178 5.07 21.73 5.22
C GLY A 178 5.30 22.50 6.53
N PHE A 179 6.57 22.75 6.86
CA PHE A 179 6.95 23.81 7.80
C PHE A 179 6.63 25.19 7.20
N GLY A 180 5.46 25.76 7.50
CA GLY A 180 5.18 27.18 7.26
C GLY A 180 3.86 27.54 6.56
N LYS A 181 3.11 26.58 6.01
CA LYS A 181 1.73 26.86 5.54
C LYS A 181 0.77 26.59 6.71
N LYS A 182 0.03 27.62 7.15
CA LYS A 182 -1.04 27.54 8.18
C LYS A 182 -2.23 26.62 7.79
N THR A 183 -2.08 25.85 6.71
CA THR A 183 -3.09 25.00 6.07
C THR A 183 -2.50 23.62 5.72
N GLY A 184 -1.38 23.22 6.34
CA GLY A 184 -0.81 21.88 6.17
C GLY A 184 -1.68 20.86 6.91
N GLY A 185 -2.19 19.86 6.18
CA GLY A 185 -2.97 18.77 6.77
C GLY A 185 -2.06 17.91 7.66
N ASN A 186 -2.22 18.02 8.96
CA ASN A 186 -1.58 17.10 9.89
C ASN A 186 -2.41 15.82 9.91
N ALA A 187 -1.85 14.72 9.42
CA ALA A 187 -2.45 13.42 9.54
C ALA A 187 -1.79 12.66 10.68
N ALA A 188 -2.59 12.20 11.63
CA ALA A 188 -2.11 11.41 12.76
C ALA A 188 -2.97 10.15 12.86
N GLN A 189 -2.30 9.01 12.95
CA GLN A 189 -2.91 7.71 13.09
C GLN A 189 -2.32 7.01 14.32
N GLY A 190 -3.19 6.43 15.15
CA GLY A 190 -2.81 5.55 16.25
C GLY A 190 -3.51 4.22 16.09
N THR A 191 -2.73 3.15 16.06
CA THR A 191 -3.18 1.77 15.93
C THR A 191 -2.80 0.99 17.18
N MET A 192 -3.74 0.26 17.75
CA MET A 192 -3.55 -0.66 18.87
C MET A 192 -3.93 -2.06 18.42
N GLU A 193 -3.03 -3.00 18.58
CA GLU A 193 -3.19 -4.40 18.18
C GLU A 193 -3.05 -5.28 19.40
N TYR A 194 -4.08 -6.08 19.66
CA TYR A 194 -4.15 -7.04 20.72
C TYR A 194 -4.09 -8.46 20.13
N PHE A 195 -3.02 -9.17 20.44
CA PHE A 195 -2.77 -10.56 20.07
C PHE A 195 -3.29 -11.49 21.17
N GLY A 196 -4.46 -12.08 20.94
CA GLY A 196 -4.97 -13.19 21.74
C GLY A 196 -4.31 -14.51 21.38
N ARG A 197 -4.82 -15.60 21.95
CA ARG A 197 -4.31 -16.97 21.68
C ARG A 197 -4.77 -17.51 20.32
N ASP A 198 -6.02 -17.25 19.98
CA ASP A 198 -6.74 -17.73 18.79
C ASP A 198 -7.36 -16.59 17.97
N TYR A 199 -7.21 -15.33 18.42
CA TYR A 199 -7.70 -14.14 17.73
C TYR A 199 -6.71 -12.99 17.80
N THR A 200 -6.85 -12.04 16.88
CA THR A 200 -6.20 -10.74 16.91
C THR A 200 -7.24 -9.66 16.71
N ALA A 201 -7.21 -8.63 17.56
CA ALA A 201 -8.08 -7.47 17.49
C ALA A 201 -7.26 -6.21 17.26
N THR A 202 -7.60 -5.42 16.26
CA THR A 202 -6.90 -4.19 15.91
C THR A 202 -7.88 -3.02 15.95
N CYS A 203 -7.47 -1.93 16.59
CA CYS A 203 -8.19 -0.67 16.61
C CYS A 203 -7.29 0.43 16.07
N THR A 204 -7.67 1.01 14.93
CA THR A 204 -6.96 2.11 14.30
C THR A 204 -7.81 3.37 14.33
N LEU A 205 -7.22 4.44 14.82
CA LEU A 205 -7.81 5.77 14.90
C LEU A 205 -6.98 6.69 14.01
N ALA A 206 -7.59 7.30 13.00
CA ALA A 206 -6.91 8.19 12.07
C ALA A 206 -7.61 9.55 11.99
N ASN A 207 -6.81 10.62 11.94
CA ASN A 207 -7.22 12.00 11.73
C ASN A 207 -8.34 12.45 12.69
N ILE A 208 -8.21 12.12 13.98
CA ILE A 208 -9.17 12.56 15.00
C ILE A 208 -8.99 14.06 15.25
N ASP A 209 -10.01 14.83 14.87
CA ASP A 209 -10.18 16.21 15.29
C ASP A 209 -11.38 16.30 16.24
N LEU A 210 -11.10 16.43 17.53
CA LEU A 210 -12.10 16.55 18.58
C LEU A 210 -12.95 17.82 18.43
N LYS A 211 -12.40 18.91 17.88
CA LYS A 211 -13.13 20.17 17.71
C LYS A 211 -14.15 20.08 16.58
N ARG A 212 -13.77 19.40 15.49
CA ARG A 212 -14.64 19.20 14.32
C ARG A 212 -15.50 17.94 14.43
N SER A 213 -15.33 17.15 15.49
CA SER A 213 -15.96 15.83 15.67
C SER A 213 -15.80 14.95 14.42
N SER A 214 -14.59 14.97 13.86
CA SER A 214 -14.25 14.26 12.64
C SER A 214 -13.12 13.27 12.90
N GLY A 215 -13.15 12.15 12.22
CA GLY A 215 -12.13 11.12 12.33
C GLY A 215 -12.58 9.82 11.67
N VAL A 216 -11.61 8.93 11.50
CA VAL A 216 -11.83 7.57 11.02
C VAL A 216 -11.44 6.62 12.15
N MET A 217 -12.32 5.68 12.45
CA MET A 217 -12.07 4.57 13.34
C MET A 217 -12.22 3.28 12.54
N ILE A 218 -11.23 2.41 12.65
CA ILE A 218 -11.21 1.10 11.99
C ILE A 218 -11.06 0.07 13.10
N LEU A 219 -12.02 -0.84 13.19
CA LEU A 219 -12.01 -1.94 14.12
C LEU A 219 -11.92 -3.22 13.31
N GLN A 220 -10.91 -4.03 13.60
CA GLN A 220 -10.65 -5.28 12.91
C GLN A 220 -10.56 -6.40 13.93
N TYR A 221 -11.12 -7.54 13.57
CA TYR A 221 -11.07 -8.74 14.40
C TYR A 221 -10.86 -9.93 13.48
N LEU A 222 -9.83 -10.72 13.74
CA LEU A 222 -9.53 -11.95 12.99
C LEU A 222 -9.41 -13.10 13.98
N GLN A 223 -10.14 -14.18 13.75
CA GLN A 223 -10.14 -15.36 14.62
C GLN A 223 -9.89 -16.64 13.81
N ALA A 224 -9.08 -17.52 14.37
CA ALA A 224 -8.89 -18.88 13.86
C ALA A 224 -10.09 -19.73 14.28
N VAL A 225 -11.03 -19.94 13.35
CA VAL A 225 -12.31 -20.62 13.63
C VAL A 225 -12.14 -22.14 13.69
N GLY A 226 -11.13 -22.68 13.03
CA GLY A 226 -10.75 -24.09 13.13
C GLY A 226 -10.46 -24.75 11.78
N ARG A 227 -10.46 -26.08 11.78
CA ARG A 227 -10.16 -26.89 10.59
C ARG A 227 -11.45 -27.22 9.83
N VAL A 228 -11.50 -26.92 8.53
CA VAL A 228 -12.69 -27.14 7.70
C VAL A 228 -12.42 -28.17 6.60
N GLY A 229 -13.37 -29.10 6.40
CA GLY A 229 -13.35 -30.13 5.36
C GLY A 229 -12.64 -31.44 5.74
N SER A 230 -12.70 -32.42 4.82
CA SER A 230 -12.05 -33.75 4.95
C SER A 230 -10.52 -33.65 5.05
N SER A 231 -9.94 -32.55 4.56
CA SER A 231 -8.51 -32.27 4.49
C SER A 231 -7.96 -31.44 5.65
N GLN A 232 -8.76 -31.13 6.68
CA GLN A 232 -8.30 -30.46 7.91
C GLN A 232 -7.57 -29.11 7.68
N LEU A 233 -8.05 -28.30 6.73
CA LEU A 233 -7.41 -27.02 6.38
C LEU A 233 -7.70 -25.94 7.44
N PRO A 234 -6.69 -25.22 7.97
CA PRO A 234 -6.91 -24.09 8.86
C PRO A 234 -7.64 -22.94 8.15
N LEU A 235 -8.77 -22.53 8.72
CA LEU A 235 -9.58 -21.42 8.26
C LEU A 235 -9.60 -20.31 9.32
N ASP A 236 -9.21 -19.12 8.88
CA ASP A 236 -9.27 -17.89 9.66
C ASP A 236 -10.35 -16.99 9.07
N LEU A 237 -11.24 -16.47 9.91
CA LEU A 237 -12.30 -15.55 9.52
C LEU A 237 -12.21 -14.28 10.34
N GLY A 238 -12.38 -13.15 9.68
CA GLY A 238 -12.32 -11.85 10.30
C GLY A 238 -13.38 -10.90 9.77
N ALA A 239 -13.59 -9.83 10.53
CA ALA A 239 -14.46 -8.73 10.17
C ALA A 239 -13.73 -7.42 10.41
N GLU A 240 -14.01 -6.44 9.56
CA GLU A 240 -13.54 -5.09 9.68
C GLU A 240 -14.74 -4.13 9.63
N LEU A 241 -14.73 -3.16 10.54
CA LEU A 241 -15.69 -2.08 10.63
C LEU A 241 -14.92 -0.77 10.48
N VAL A 242 -15.17 -0.07 9.37
CA VAL A 242 -14.67 1.28 9.12
C VAL A 242 -15.79 2.26 9.41
N TYR A 243 -15.61 3.04 10.48
CA TYR A 243 -16.51 4.13 10.86
C TYR A 243 -15.83 5.47 10.58
N GLN A 244 -16.37 6.22 9.64
CA GLN A 244 -15.88 7.54 9.29
C GLN A 244 -16.92 8.60 9.62
N ARG A 245 -16.49 9.65 10.31
CA ARG A 245 -17.28 10.83 10.60
C ARG A 245 -16.59 12.08 10.06
N ASP A 246 -17.25 12.81 9.19
CA ASP A 246 -16.80 14.13 8.71
C ASP A 246 -18.02 14.97 8.32
N ALA A 247 -17.98 16.27 8.65
CA ALA A 247 -19.00 17.23 8.23
C ALA A 247 -19.08 17.43 6.71
N ARG A 248 -18.08 16.98 5.95
CA ARG A 248 -18.07 16.99 4.47
C ARG A 248 -18.88 15.84 3.86
N ILE A 249 -19.24 14.83 4.65
CA ILE A 249 -19.98 13.67 4.16
C ILE A 249 -21.49 13.98 4.26
N PRO A 250 -22.28 13.82 3.18
CA PRO A 250 -23.74 13.90 3.26
C PRO A 250 -24.27 12.89 4.27
N GLY A 251 -24.95 13.34 5.33
CA GLY A 251 -25.39 12.49 6.45
C GLY A 251 -24.40 12.37 7.62
N GLY A 252 -23.20 12.95 7.49
CA GLY A 252 -22.24 13.16 8.57
C GLY A 252 -21.50 11.91 9.06
N GLN A 253 -21.97 10.70 8.73
CA GLN A 253 -21.41 9.43 9.21
C GLN A 253 -21.52 8.35 8.12
N ILE A 254 -20.47 7.55 7.96
CA ILE A 254 -20.45 6.35 7.13
C ILE A 254 -19.90 5.20 7.97
N ALA A 255 -20.62 4.07 7.97
CA ALA A 255 -20.14 2.81 8.53
C ALA A 255 -20.07 1.78 7.40
N LEU A 256 -18.91 1.19 7.20
CA LEU A 256 -18.68 0.11 6.23
C LEU A 256 -18.24 -1.12 6.99
N ILE A 257 -18.86 -2.25 6.70
CA ILE A 257 -18.46 -3.55 7.21
C ILE A 257 -17.88 -4.36 6.06
N SER A 258 -16.76 -5.01 6.32
CA SER A 258 -16.14 -5.98 5.44
C SER A 258 -15.87 -7.27 6.20
N ILE A 259 -15.93 -8.39 5.49
CA ILE A 259 -15.67 -9.73 6.00
C ILE A 259 -14.45 -10.24 5.25
N SER A 260 -13.47 -10.74 5.98
CA SER A 260 -12.24 -11.29 5.43
C SER A 260 -12.09 -12.75 5.82
N GLY A 261 -11.51 -13.56 4.94
CA GLY A 261 -11.24 -14.96 5.17
C GLY A 261 -9.89 -15.36 4.61
N ARG A 262 -9.21 -16.28 5.30
CA ARG A 262 -7.95 -16.87 4.87
C ARG A 262 -7.99 -18.38 5.04
N LEU A 263 -7.65 -19.08 3.97
CA LEU A 263 -7.53 -20.53 3.92
C LEU A 263 -6.08 -20.86 3.61
N SER A 264 -5.40 -21.52 4.54
CA SER A 264 -3.99 -21.89 4.37
C SER A 264 -3.87 -23.39 4.09
N GLY A 265 -3.34 -23.73 2.91
CA GLY A 265 -2.89 -25.08 2.57
C GLY A 265 -1.41 -25.28 2.87
N LYS A 266 -0.87 -26.45 2.51
CA LYS A 266 0.54 -26.80 2.72
C LYS A 266 1.50 -25.86 1.97
N ASP A 267 1.20 -25.58 0.69
CA ASP A 267 2.07 -24.79 -0.20
C ASP A 267 1.31 -23.63 -0.87
N TRP A 268 0.07 -23.36 -0.47
CA TRP A 268 -0.77 -22.31 -1.02
C TRP A 268 -1.60 -21.62 0.06
N VAL A 269 -1.96 -20.37 -0.16
CA VAL A 269 -2.83 -19.57 0.72
C VAL A 269 -3.82 -18.84 -0.15
N ALA A 270 -5.11 -19.06 0.09
CA ALA A 270 -6.17 -18.27 -0.53
C ALA A 270 -6.74 -17.31 0.51
N SER A 271 -6.92 -16.06 0.14
CA SER A 271 -7.56 -15.07 0.99
C SER A 271 -8.56 -14.23 0.21
N GLY A 272 -9.58 -13.76 0.89
CA GLY A 272 -10.63 -12.95 0.28
C GLY A 272 -11.22 -11.99 1.29
N THR A 273 -11.46 -10.77 0.85
CA THR A 273 -12.12 -9.71 1.59
C THR A 273 -13.31 -9.23 0.79
N LEU A 274 -14.49 -9.31 1.39
CA LEU A 274 -15.75 -8.87 0.82
C LEU A 274 -16.27 -7.71 1.66
N GLY A 275 -16.35 -6.53 1.08
CA GLY A 275 -16.89 -5.35 1.74
C GLY A 275 -17.92 -4.62 0.90
N GLY A 276 -18.60 -3.67 1.53
CA GLY A 276 -19.46 -2.72 0.82
C GLY A 276 -18.81 -2.04 -0.41
N PRO A 277 -17.53 -1.59 -0.36
CA PRO A 277 -16.92 -0.92 -1.51
C PRO A 277 -16.43 -1.87 -2.63
N GLY A 278 -16.21 -3.16 -2.35
CA GLY A 278 -15.61 -4.06 -3.32
C GLY A 278 -15.27 -5.44 -2.80
N ILE A 279 -14.78 -6.28 -3.71
CA ILE A 279 -14.29 -7.63 -3.45
C ILE A 279 -12.81 -7.66 -3.76
N HIS A 280 -12.00 -8.13 -2.84
CA HIS A 280 -10.57 -8.30 -3.02
C HIS A 280 -10.18 -9.74 -2.71
N ALA A 281 -9.78 -10.49 -3.72
CA ALA A 281 -9.41 -11.90 -3.60
C ALA A 281 -7.96 -12.10 -4.02
N THR A 282 -7.21 -12.88 -3.23
CA THR A 282 -5.81 -13.19 -3.50
C THR A 282 -5.53 -14.67 -3.36
N PHE A 283 -4.69 -15.20 -4.23
CA PHE A 283 -4.21 -16.57 -4.20
C PHE A 283 -2.70 -16.58 -4.30
N TYR A 284 -2.04 -17.12 -3.29
CA TYR A 284 -0.60 -17.31 -3.22
C TYR A 284 -0.27 -18.80 -3.32
N GLN A 285 0.74 -19.14 -4.11
CA GLN A 285 1.24 -20.51 -4.19
C GLN A 285 2.77 -20.52 -4.29
N LYS A 286 3.40 -21.29 -3.42
CA LYS A 286 4.82 -21.61 -3.51
C LYS A 286 4.98 -22.82 -4.43
N ALA A 287 5.39 -22.59 -5.67
CA ALA A 287 5.56 -23.64 -6.66
C ALA A 287 6.90 -24.40 -6.48
N SER A 288 7.94 -23.70 -6.03
CA SER A 288 9.27 -24.26 -5.74
C SER A 288 9.97 -23.43 -4.67
N GLU A 289 11.13 -23.88 -4.18
CA GLU A 289 11.99 -23.07 -3.31
C GLU A 289 12.43 -21.77 -3.97
N GLN A 290 12.53 -21.78 -5.30
CA GLN A 290 12.98 -20.65 -6.10
C GLN A 290 11.83 -19.87 -6.74
N LEU A 291 10.61 -20.41 -6.79
CA LEU A 291 9.49 -19.83 -7.53
C LEU A 291 8.23 -19.71 -6.68
N GLN A 292 7.72 -18.49 -6.60
CA GLN A 292 6.47 -18.15 -5.93
C GLN A 292 5.54 -17.45 -6.92
N ILE A 293 4.25 -17.75 -6.84
CA ILE A 293 3.22 -17.21 -7.73
C ILE A 293 2.13 -16.58 -6.87
N GLY A 294 1.67 -15.41 -7.30
CA GLY A 294 0.59 -14.65 -6.69
C GLY A 294 -0.44 -14.24 -7.73
N VAL A 295 -1.71 -14.34 -7.40
CA VAL A 295 -2.83 -13.83 -8.20
C VAL A 295 -3.68 -12.96 -7.30
N GLU A 296 -3.95 -11.74 -7.74
CA GLU A 296 -4.79 -10.76 -7.05
C GLU A 296 -5.92 -10.34 -7.96
N MET A 297 -7.12 -10.26 -7.43
CA MET A 297 -8.31 -9.75 -8.09
C MET A 297 -8.92 -8.67 -7.19
N ASP A 298 -8.98 -7.46 -7.71
CA ASP A 298 -9.67 -6.33 -7.08
C ASP A 298 -10.89 -5.97 -7.93
N ALA A 299 -12.07 -6.08 -7.35
CA ALA A 299 -13.34 -5.73 -7.97
C ALA A 299 -14.00 -4.60 -7.18
N ASN A 300 -13.98 -3.40 -7.75
CA ASN A 300 -14.63 -2.23 -7.20
C ASN A 300 -16.09 -2.17 -7.68
N LEU A 301 -17.03 -2.51 -6.79
CA LEU A 301 -18.45 -2.57 -7.13
C LEU A 301 -19.07 -1.19 -7.40
N ARG A 302 -18.47 -0.12 -6.85
CA ARG A 302 -18.93 1.25 -7.05
C ARG A 302 -18.58 1.78 -8.44
N LEU A 303 -17.34 1.54 -8.86
CA LEU A 303 -16.85 1.96 -10.18
C LEU A 303 -17.17 0.94 -11.28
N GLN A 304 -17.63 -0.26 -10.91
CA GLN A 304 -17.81 -1.39 -11.81
C GLN A 304 -16.52 -1.78 -12.55
N ASP A 305 -15.38 -1.54 -11.89
CA ASP A 305 -14.07 -1.85 -12.41
C ASP A 305 -13.54 -3.12 -11.73
N THR A 306 -13.05 -4.07 -12.52
CA THR A 306 -12.40 -5.28 -12.01
C THR A 306 -11.02 -5.41 -12.64
N THR A 307 -10.00 -5.54 -11.81
CA THR A 307 -8.62 -5.74 -12.24
C THR A 307 -8.10 -7.04 -11.65
N THR A 308 -7.59 -7.91 -12.52
CA THR A 308 -6.92 -9.13 -12.12
C THR A 308 -5.45 -9.02 -12.46
N THR A 309 -4.59 -9.23 -11.49
CA THR A 309 -3.13 -9.19 -11.62
C THR A 309 -2.55 -10.56 -11.29
N ILE A 310 -1.72 -11.08 -12.19
CA ILE A 310 -0.95 -12.31 -11.97
C ILE A 310 0.51 -11.90 -11.87
N GLY A 311 1.23 -12.48 -10.92
CA GLY A 311 2.64 -12.19 -10.73
C GLY A 311 3.40 -13.36 -10.18
N TYR A 312 4.71 -13.29 -10.31
CA TYR A 312 5.62 -14.31 -9.86
C TYR A 312 6.91 -13.68 -9.36
N GLN A 313 7.53 -14.37 -8.42
CA GLN A 313 8.83 -14.05 -7.87
C GLN A 313 9.73 -15.26 -8.06
N ALA A 314 10.83 -15.07 -8.79
CA ALA A 314 11.90 -16.02 -8.95
C ALA A 314 13.11 -15.56 -8.13
N ASP A 315 13.51 -16.35 -7.14
CA ASP A 315 14.70 -16.13 -6.32
C ASP A 315 15.80 -17.12 -6.72
N LEU A 316 16.93 -16.58 -7.18
CA LEU A 316 18.12 -17.34 -7.55
C LEU A 316 19.24 -17.02 -6.56
N PRO A 317 19.31 -17.71 -5.40
CA PRO A 317 20.27 -17.42 -4.35
C PRO A 317 21.73 -17.63 -4.81
N LYS A 318 21.98 -18.63 -5.68
CA LYS A 318 23.32 -18.90 -6.24
C LYS A 318 23.86 -17.72 -7.08
N ALA A 319 22.97 -16.92 -7.65
CA ALA A 319 23.32 -15.74 -8.42
C ALA A 319 23.10 -14.44 -7.62
N GLY A 320 22.58 -14.48 -6.39
CA GLY A 320 22.18 -13.28 -5.66
C GLY A 320 21.18 -12.41 -6.44
N LEU A 321 20.25 -13.05 -7.16
CA LEU A 321 19.33 -12.40 -8.07
C LEU A 321 17.89 -12.68 -7.66
N VAL A 322 17.10 -11.63 -7.49
CA VAL A 322 15.64 -11.73 -7.28
C VAL A 322 14.96 -11.06 -8.46
N TYR A 323 14.08 -11.80 -9.13
CA TYR A 323 13.29 -11.29 -10.22
C TYR A 323 11.81 -11.39 -9.88
N LYS A 324 11.08 -10.28 -10.09
CA LYS A 324 9.64 -10.22 -9.89
C LYS A 324 8.99 -9.72 -11.17
N GLY A 325 7.93 -10.38 -11.61
CA GLY A 325 7.15 -10.00 -12.77
C GLY A 325 5.68 -9.98 -12.44
N SER A 326 4.91 -9.07 -13.03
CA SER A 326 3.46 -9.09 -12.98
C SER A 326 2.83 -8.63 -14.28
N PHE A 327 1.62 -9.11 -14.50
CA PHE A 327 0.77 -8.80 -15.64
C PHE A 327 -0.65 -8.56 -15.14
N ASP A 328 -1.24 -7.43 -15.51
CA ASP A 328 -2.62 -7.09 -15.15
C ASP A 328 -3.58 -7.20 -16.35
N SER A 329 -4.89 -7.29 -16.06
CA SER A 329 -5.95 -7.30 -17.07
C SER A 329 -6.11 -5.97 -17.82
N ASN A 330 -5.42 -4.91 -17.38
CA ASN A 330 -5.37 -3.60 -18.03
C ASN A 330 -4.23 -3.50 -19.05
N TRP A 331 -3.59 -4.63 -19.38
CA TRP A 331 -2.45 -4.72 -20.29
C TRP A 331 -1.22 -3.95 -19.81
N THR A 332 -1.04 -3.87 -18.50
CA THR A 332 0.17 -3.39 -17.85
C THR A 332 1.04 -4.57 -17.45
N CYS A 333 2.28 -4.54 -17.91
CA CYS A 333 3.34 -5.43 -17.50
C CYS A 333 4.28 -4.68 -16.57
N CYS A 334 4.62 -5.26 -15.43
CA CYS A 334 5.65 -4.75 -14.53
C CYS A 334 6.73 -5.81 -14.32
N ALA A 335 7.98 -5.37 -14.27
CA ALA A 335 9.11 -6.24 -13.95
C ALA A 335 10.08 -5.51 -13.03
N MET A 336 10.71 -6.25 -12.14
CA MET A 336 11.75 -5.77 -11.24
C MET A 336 12.83 -6.84 -11.11
N LEU A 337 14.09 -6.44 -11.26
CA LEU A 337 15.26 -7.29 -11.14
C LEU A 337 16.19 -6.69 -10.09
N GLU A 338 16.39 -7.38 -8.98
CA GLU A 338 17.37 -7.01 -7.97
C GLU A 338 18.56 -7.96 -8.04
N LYS A 339 19.76 -7.40 -8.24
CA LYS A 339 21.01 -8.13 -8.32
C LYS A 339 21.97 -7.63 -7.25
N LYS A 340 22.31 -8.51 -6.32
CA LYS A 340 23.39 -8.29 -5.35
C LYS A 340 24.74 -8.49 -6.05
N LEU A 341 25.60 -7.48 -6.01
CA LEU A 341 26.90 -7.46 -6.68
C LEU A 341 28.02 -7.83 -5.71
N GLN A 342 28.14 -9.11 -5.36
CA GLN A 342 29.28 -9.59 -4.56
C GLN A 342 30.60 -9.38 -5.32
N PRO A 343 31.70 -8.95 -4.68
CA PRO A 343 31.94 -8.82 -3.22
C PRO A 343 31.57 -7.45 -2.61
N LEU A 344 31.06 -6.50 -3.41
CA LEU A 344 30.71 -5.17 -2.92
C LEU A 344 29.29 -5.18 -2.30
N PRO A 345 29.03 -4.36 -1.27
CA PRO A 345 27.70 -4.27 -0.64
C PRO A 345 26.74 -3.39 -1.48
N PHE A 346 26.67 -3.67 -2.78
CA PHE A 346 25.82 -2.97 -3.73
C PHE A 346 24.73 -3.91 -4.25
N THR A 347 23.49 -3.43 -4.25
CA THR A 347 22.36 -4.08 -4.91
C THR A 347 21.87 -3.19 -6.04
N LEU A 348 21.99 -3.67 -7.26
CA LEU A 348 21.42 -3.02 -8.45
C LEU A 348 19.97 -3.47 -8.58
N ALA A 349 19.05 -2.52 -8.60
CA ALA A 349 17.64 -2.75 -8.88
C ALA A 349 17.28 -2.18 -10.26
N LEU A 350 16.78 -2.98 -11.17
CA LEU A 350 16.22 -2.52 -12.44
C LEU A 350 14.71 -2.71 -12.38
N SER A 351 13.96 -1.73 -12.85
CA SER A 351 12.51 -1.79 -12.91
C SER A 351 12.01 -1.35 -14.28
N GLY A 352 10.94 -1.98 -14.74
CA GLY A 352 10.24 -1.60 -15.96
C GLY A 352 8.74 -1.72 -15.76
N LYS A 353 8.01 -0.71 -16.24
CA LYS A 353 6.54 -0.69 -16.29
C LYS A 353 6.11 -0.33 -17.69
N LEU A 354 5.33 -1.19 -18.32
CA LEU A 354 4.82 -1.01 -19.68
C LEU A 354 3.31 -1.14 -19.67
N ASN A 355 2.59 -0.09 -20.07
CA ASN A 355 1.16 -0.19 -20.34
C ASN A 355 0.93 -0.21 -21.86
N HIS A 356 0.55 -1.36 -22.40
CA HIS A 356 0.35 -1.54 -23.83
C HIS A 356 -0.82 -0.72 -24.37
N LYS A 357 -1.89 -0.52 -23.59
CA LYS A 357 -3.08 0.22 -24.01
C LYS A 357 -2.82 1.72 -24.16
N LYS A 358 -2.02 2.29 -23.26
CA LYS A 358 -1.68 3.72 -23.23
C LYS A 358 -0.37 4.05 -23.95
N GLY A 359 0.41 3.03 -24.34
CA GLY A 359 1.75 3.21 -24.92
C GLY A 359 2.74 3.88 -23.95
N ASN A 360 2.50 3.79 -22.65
CA ASN A 360 3.36 4.39 -21.64
C ASN A 360 4.39 3.37 -21.15
N PHE A 361 5.67 3.75 -21.19
CA PHE A 361 6.78 2.92 -20.75
C PHE A 361 7.66 3.73 -19.80
N GLY A 362 7.79 3.23 -18.57
CA GLY A 362 8.68 3.77 -17.55
C GLY A 362 9.78 2.77 -17.22
N VAL A 363 11.01 3.24 -17.12
CA VAL A 363 12.17 2.45 -16.69
C VAL A 363 12.78 3.09 -15.46
N GLY A 364 13.10 2.25 -14.49
CA GLY A 364 13.80 2.63 -13.28
C GLY A 364 15.16 1.94 -13.17
N ILE A 365 16.17 2.70 -12.76
CA ILE A 365 17.46 2.15 -12.33
C ILE A 365 17.74 2.60 -10.90
N GLY A 366 17.94 1.63 -10.03
CA GLY A 366 18.12 1.80 -8.61
C GLY A 366 19.48 1.26 -8.18
N LEU A 367 20.19 2.00 -7.32
CA LEU A 367 21.36 1.51 -6.62
C LEU A 367 21.11 1.58 -5.12
N ILE A 368 21.20 0.44 -4.45
CA ILE A 368 21.11 0.33 -3.00
C ILE A 368 22.51 0.02 -2.47
N ILE A 369 22.99 0.86 -1.58
CA ILE A 369 24.27 0.75 -0.88
C ILE A 369 23.93 0.55 0.59
N GLY A 370 24.39 -0.53 1.23
CA GLY A 370 23.99 -0.86 2.61
C GLY A 370 25.03 -1.64 3.38
#